data_AF-A0A1F7IFG4-F1
#
_entry.id   AF-A0A1F7IFG4-F1
#
_cell.length_a   1.000
_cell.length_b   1.000
_cell.length_c   1.000
_cell.angle_alpha   90.00
_cell.angle_beta   90.00
_cell.angle_gamma   90.00
#
_symmetry.space_group_name_H-M   'P 1'
#
loop_
_entity.id
_entity.type
_entity.pdbx_description
1 polymer ?
#
loop_
_entity_poly.entity_id
_entity_poly.type
_entity_poly.pdbx_seq_one_letter_code
_entity_poly.pdbx_strand_id
1 'polypeptide(L)'
;MAFFIFILFIISALITVILIFSSKKLSPIPYFPSNKKDLVLILKALHLKNNQTVFDLGAGDGIVIFNAAKNSYEKKINTKFIAVEINPVLLLILHLRRFFHPNKKNIIIIKDDIFKINFMNFIDFKDFITIYLYISPWFIEKVIENCKLKIENFNVVSYMYPIKSLQSKQKIINGKNIIYIY
;
A
#
# COMPACT_ATOMS: atom_id res chain seq x y z
N MET A 1 -43.91 0.83 -1.22
CA MET A 1 -43.20 0.46 0.02
C MET A 1 -41.78 -0.04 -0.25
N ALA A 2 -41.61 -1.14 -0.99
CA ALA A 2 -40.28 -1.74 -1.26
C ALA A 2 -39.26 -0.77 -1.90
N PHE A 3 -39.69 0.02 -2.89
CA PHE A 3 -38.84 1.02 -3.54
C PHE A 3 -38.30 2.08 -2.57
N PHE A 4 -39.14 2.57 -1.66
CA PHE A 4 -38.76 3.56 -0.66
C PHE A 4 -37.77 2.98 0.37
N ILE A 5 -38.02 1.75 0.81
CA ILE A 5 -37.10 1.01 1.69
C ILE A 5 -35.73 0.82 1.02
N PHE A 6 -35.71 0.49 -0.27
CA PHE A 6 -34.48 0.36 -1.04
C PHE A 6 -33.69 1.67 -1.13
N ILE A 7 -34.36 2.80 -1.39
CA ILE A 7 -33.72 4.12 -1.40
C ILE A 7 -33.11 4.45 -0.03
N LEU A 8 -33.87 4.26 1.05
CA LEU A 8 -33.37 4.49 2.41
C LEU A 8 -32.13 3.65 2.72
N PHE A 9 -32.12 2.39 2.29
CA PHE A 9 -30.96 1.50 2.44
C PHE A 9 -29.73 2.05 1.71
N ILE A 10 -29.87 2.51 0.46
CA ILE A 10 -28.76 3.08 -0.31
C ILE A 10 -28.22 4.36 0.35
N ILE A 11 -29.10 5.25 0.82
CA ILE A 11 -28.71 6.47 1.53
C ILE A 11 -27.96 6.12 2.81
N SER A 12 -28.48 5.18 3.61
CA SER A 12 -27.83 4.72 4.83
C SER A 12 -26.45 4.10 4.55
N ALA A 13 -26.31 3.31 3.49
CA ALA A 13 -25.04 2.73 3.09
C ALA A 13 -24.03 3.82 2.67
N LEU A 14 -24.47 4.81 1.89
CA LEU A 14 -23.62 5.93 1.48
C LEU A 14 -23.13 6.76 2.68
N ILE A 15 -24.04 7.09 3.61
CA ILE A 15 -23.69 7.80 4.85
C ILE A 15 -22.67 6.98 5.65
N THR A 16 -22.87 5.67 5.76
CA THR A 16 -21.94 4.78 6.46
C THR A 16 -20.54 4.82 5.85
N VAL A 17 -20.44 4.78 4.51
CA VAL A 17 -19.15 4.89 3.80
C VAL A 17 -18.48 6.23 4.09
N ILE A 18 -19.22 7.34 4.03
CA ILE A 18 -18.69 8.67 4.34
C ILE A 18 -18.14 8.71 5.78
N LEU A 19 -18.90 8.21 6.76
CA LEU A 19 -18.49 8.15 8.15
C LEU A 19 -17.21 7.31 8.36
N ILE A 20 -17.04 6.22 7.61
CA ILE A 20 -15.81 5.42 7.63
C ILE A 20 -14.61 6.23 7.13
N PHE A 21 -14.75 6.90 5.98
CA PHE A 21 -13.66 7.70 5.40
C PHE A 21 -13.34 8.97 6.19
N SER A 22 -14.30 9.51 6.95
CA SER A 22 -14.08 10.64 7.86
C SER A 22 -13.51 10.23 9.23
N SER A 23 -13.50 8.93 9.55
CA SER A 23 -13.04 8.44 10.86
C SER A 23 -11.52 8.41 10.96
N LYS A 24 -10.95 9.13 11.94
CA LYS A 24 -9.51 9.04 12.26
C LYS A 24 -9.04 7.64 12.67
N LYS A 25 -9.96 6.79 13.16
CA LYS A 25 -9.65 5.42 13.59
C LYS A 25 -9.68 4.44 12.41
N LEU A 26 -10.62 4.62 11.49
CA LEU A 26 -10.81 3.70 10.36
C LEU A 26 -10.18 4.21 9.06
N SER A 27 -9.80 5.47 8.99
CA SER A 27 -9.16 6.10 7.83
C SER A 27 -8.25 7.24 8.32
N PRO A 28 -7.19 6.93 9.11
CA PRO A 28 -6.32 7.93 9.73
C PRO A 28 -5.61 8.85 8.72
N ILE A 29 -5.46 8.38 7.48
CA ILE A 29 -4.88 9.11 6.36
C ILE A 29 -5.93 9.16 5.25
N PRO A 30 -6.20 10.34 4.64
CA PRO A 30 -7.11 10.45 3.51
C PRO A 30 -6.67 9.57 2.34
N TYR A 31 -7.61 8.85 1.74
CA TYR A 31 -7.34 7.99 0.60
C TYR A 31 -7.14 8.82 -0.69
N PHE A 32 -5.94 8.74 -1.24
CA PHE A 32 -5.61 9.22 -2.58
C PHE A 32 -4.76 8.15 -3.28
N PRO A 33 -5.25 7.55 -4.39
CA PRO A 33 -4.48 6.51 -5.07
C PRO A 33 -3.31 7.10 -5.85
N SER A 34 -2.24 6.32 -5.96
CA SER A 34 -1.09 6.66 -6.81
C SER A 34 -1.52 6.86 -8.27
N ASN A 35 -0.90 7.81 -8.97
CA ASN A 35 -1.33 8.14 -10.32
C ASN A 35 -0.99 7.00 -11.30
N LYS A 36 -1.98 6.53 -12.06
CA LYS A 36 -1.81 5.50 -13.10
C LYS A 36 -0.70 5.83 -14.11
N LYS A 37 -0.47 7.11 -14.43
CA LYS A 37 0.58 7.54 -15.36
C LYS A 37 1.99 7.23 -14.84
N ASP A 38 2.17 7.20 -13.53
CA ASP A 38 3.47 6.94 -12.89
C ASP A 38 3.66 5.48 -12.52
N LEU A 39 2.65 4.63 -12.72
CA LEU A 39 2.68 3.25 -12.28
C LEU A 39 3.86 2.48 -12.87
N VAL A 40 4.19 2.68 -14.14
CA VAL A 40 5.34 2.04 -14.78
C VAL A 40 6.65 2.46 -14.09
N LEU A 41 6.77 3.73 -13.72
CA LEU A 41 7.93 4.28 -13.02
C LEU A 41 8.02 3.76 -11.59
N ILE A 42 6.88 3.68 -10.88
CA ILE A 42 6.79 3.08 -9.54
C ILE A 42 7.21 1.62 -9.59
N LEU A 43 6.71 0.83 -10.53
CA LEU A 43 7.08 -0.58 -10.69
C LEU A 43 8.57 -0.76 -11.00
N LYS A 44 9.16 0.15 -11.79
CA LYS A 44 10.61 0.18 -12.02
C LYS A 44 11.37 0.49 -10.71
N ALA A 45 10.88 1.44 -9.92
CA ALA A 45 11.47 1.83 -8.65
C ALA A 45 11.43 0.73 -7.59
N LEU A 46 10.38 -0.10 -7.57
CA LEU A 46 10.28 -1.26 -6.67
C LEU A 46 11.37 -2.33 -6.93
N HIS A 47 11.97 -2.30 -8.13
CA HIS A 47 13.07 -3.16 -8.54
C HIS A 47 12.81 -4.65 -8.22
N LEU A 48 11.66 -5.14 -8.71
CA LEU A 48 11.15 -6.48 -8.39
C LEU A 48 12.15 -7.58 -8.74
N LYS A 49 12.41 -8.47 -7.78
CA LYS A 49 13.34 -9.60 -7.90
C LYS A 49 12.89 -10.83 -7.11
N ASN A 50 13.53 -11.96 -7.39
CA ASN A 50 13.24 -13.22 -6.71
C ASN A 50 13.56 -13.09 -5.22
N ASN A 51 12.75 -13.75 -4.40
CA ASN A 51 12.90 -13.82 -2.95
C ASN A 51 12.92 -12.43 -2.32
N GLN A 52 11.98 -11.58 -2.72
CA GLN A 52 11.77 -10.24 -2.18
C GLN A 52 10.41 -10.16 -1.50
N THR A 53 10.32 -9.37 -0.42
CA THR A 53 9.06 -9.00 0.22
C THR A 53 8.80 -7.51 -0.03
N VAL A 54 7.69 -7.19 -0.69
CA VAL A 54 7.25 -5.81 -0.96
C VAL A 54 6.06 -5.49 -0.07
N PHE A 55 6.21 -4.46 0.76
CA PHE A 55 5.13 -3.91 1.58
C PHE A 55 4.54 -2.66 0.92
N ASP A 56 3.23 -2.54 0.90
CA ASP A 56 2.49 -1.32 0.57
C ASP A 56 1.74 -0.88 1.83
N LEU A 57 2.26 0.15 2.51
CA LEU A 57 1.74 0.61 3.81
C LEU A 57 0.76 1.75 3.60
N GLY A 58 -0.53 1.46 3.83
CA GLY A 58 -1.63 2.33 3.44
C GLY A 58 -2.05 2.04 2.00
N ALA A 59 -2.23 0.75 1.69
CA ALA A 59 -2.35 0.25 0.32
C ALA A 59 -3.55 0.82 -0.46
N GLY A 60 -4.55 1.37 0.22
CA GLY A 60 -5.71 1.95 -0.44
C GLY A 60 -6.48 0.90 -1.23
N ASP A 61 -6.71 1.16 -2.52
CA ASP A 61 -7.31 0.18 -3.42
C ASP A 61 -6.31 -0.89 -3.91
N GLY A 62 -5.03 -0.77 -3.56
CA GLY A 62 -3.96 -1.68 -3.93
C GLY A 62 -3.46 -1.50 -5.36
N ILE A 63 -3.70 -0.35 -6.00
CA ILE A 63 -3.29 -0.13 -7.40
C ILE A 63 -1.80 -0.45 -7.64
N VAL A 64 -0.91 -0.13 -6.70
CA VAL A 64 0.52 -0.42 -6.83
C VAL A 64 0.79 -1.90 -6.59
N ILE A 65 0.40 -2.43 -5.42
CA ILE A 65 0.72 -3.81 -5.04
C ILE A 65 0.15 -4.86 -6.03
N PHE A 66 -1.06 -4.66 -6.57
CA PHE A 66 -1.65 -5.60 -7.53
C PHE A 66 -0.96 -5.53 -8.89
N ASN A 67 -0.61 -4.35 -9.38
CA ASN A 67 0.12 -4.24 -10.64
C ASN A 67 1.56 -4.78 -10.50
N ALA A 68 2.19 -4.60 -9.34
CA ALA A 68 3.49 -5.19 -9.04
C ALA A 68 3.40 -6.72 -9.01
N ALA A 69 2.37 -7.27 -8.36
CA ALA A 69 2.14 -8.70 -8.30
C ALA A 69 1.83 -9.30 -9.68
N LYS A 70 1.10 -8.59 -10.55
CA LYS A 70 0.87 -9.00 -11.94
C LYS A 70 2.19 -9.02 -12.71
N ASN A 71 2.99 -7.96 -12.60
CA ASN A 71 4.27 -7.87 -13.29
C ASN A 71 5.27 -8.96 -12.85
N SER A 72 5.31 -9.26 -11.55
CA SER A 72 6.11 -10.37 -11.01
C SER A 72 5.64 -11.72 -11.54
N TYR A 73 4.32 -11.95 -11.62
CA TYR A 73 3.76 -13.20 -12.17
C TYR A 73 4.10 -13.40 -13.65
N GLU A 74 3.92 -12.37 -14.48
CA GLU A 74 4.26 -12.40 -15.91
C GLU A 74 5.75 -12.68 -16.14
N LYS A 75 6.61 -12.12 -15.30
CA LYS A 75 8.07 -12.33 -15.34
C LYS A 75 8.53 -13.60 -14.64
N LYS A 76 7.63 -14.39 -14.06
CA LYS A 76 7.94 -15.60 -13.26
C LYS A 76 8.91 -15.32 -12.10
N ILE A 77 8.76 -14.17 -11.46
CA ILE A 77 9.57 -13.76 -10.30
C ILE A 77 8.80 -14.11 -9.02
N ASN A 78 9.46 -14.83 -8.11
CA ASN A 78 8.91 -15.16 -6.79
C ASN A 78 9.07 -13.98 -5.82
N THR A 79 8.15 -13.03 -5.88
CA THR A 79 8.07 -11.89 -4.96
C THR A 79 6.81 -12.00 -4.12
N LYS A 80 6.91 -11.77 -2.81
CA LYS A 80 5.79 -11.71 -1.89
C LYS A 80 5.33 -10.26 -1.74
N PHE A 81 4.02 -10.06 -1.73
CA PHE A 81 3.37 -8.75 -1.75
C PHE A 81 2.45 -8.62 -0.56
N ILE A 82 2.70 -7.64 0.29
CA ILE A 82 1.97 -7.40 1.54
C ILE A 82 1.28 -6.04 1.44
N ALA A 83 -0.06 -6.05 1.41
CA ALA A 83 -0.89 -4.85 1.41
C ALA A 83 -1.43 -4.61 2.81
N VAL A 84 -1.07 -3.48 3.43
CA VAL A 84 -1.54 -3.11 4.78
C VAL A 84 -2.54 -1.97 4.65
N GLU A 85 -3.75 -2.17 5.17
CA GLU A 85 -4.82 -1.18 5.13
C GLU A 85 -5.71 -1.31 6.37
N ILE A 86 -6.20 -0.20 6.91
CA ILE A 86 -7.09 -0.19 8.08
C ILE A 86 -8.54 0.10 7.70
N ASN A 87 -8.77 0.77 6.57
CA ASN A 87 -10.09 1.16 6.10
C ASN A 87 -10.89 -0.06 5.62
N PRO A 88 -12.03 -0.38 6.25
CA PRO A 88 -12.80 -1.58 5.94
C PRO A 88 -13.38 -1.60 4.51
N VAL A 89 -13.69 -0.44 3.93
CA VAL A 89 -14.17 -0.35 2.54
C VAL A 89 -13.03 -0.67 1.57
N LEU A 90 -11.84 -0.13 1.82
CA LEU A 90 -10.65 -0.39 1.01
C LEU A 90 -10.18 -1.84 1.17
N LEU A 91 -10.23 -2.41 2.38
CA LEU A 91 -9.98 -3.83 2.63
C LEU A 91 -10.90 -4.74 1.81
N LEU A 92 -12.20 -4.42 1.74
CA LEU A 92 -13.13 -5.16 0.89
C LEU A 92 -12.68 -5.11 -0.59
N ILE A 93 -12.29 -3.94 -1.09
CA ILE A 93 -11.76 -3.76 -2.45
C ILE A 93 -10.49 -4.61 -2.67
N LEU A 94 -9.55 -4.59 -1.72
CA LEU A 94 -8.33 -5.38 -1.78
C LEU A 94 -8.66 -6.89 -1.85
N HIS A 95 -9.55 -7.37 -0.99
CA HIS A 95 -9.94 -8.79 -0.97
C HIS A 95 -10.60 -9.23 -2.28
N LEU A 96 -11.49 -8.41 -2.84
CA LEU A 96 -12.09 -8.66 -4.15
C LEU A 96 -11.03 -8.70 -5.26
N ARG A 97 -10.13 -7.72 -5.32
CA ARG A 97 -9.02 -7.70 -6.30
C ARG A 97 -8.14 -8.93 -6.17
N ARG A 98 -7.76 -9.32 -4.95
CA ARG A 98 -6.96 -10.52 -4.69
C ARG A 98 -7.67 -11.79 -5.14
N PHE A 99 -8.98 -11.92 -4.91
CA PHE A 99 -9.73 -13.12 -5.27
C PHE A 99 -9.59 -13.46 -6.77
N PHE A 100 -9.65 -12.44 -7.63
CA PHE A 100 -9.53 -12.58 -9.08
C PHE A 100 -8.10 -12.46 -9.62
N HIS A 101 -7.10 -12.23 -8.77
CA HIS A 101 -5.73 -11.98 -9.23
C HIS A 101 -4.99 -13.31 -9.54
N PRO A 102 -4.26 -13.41 -10.68
CA PRO A 102 -3.51 -14.63 -11.01
C PRO A 102 -2.41 -14.96 -9.98
N ASN A 103 -1.78 -13.92 -9.41
CA ASN A 103 -0.72 -14.07 -8.39
C ASN A 103 -1.26 -14.09 -6.94
N LYS A 104 -2.54 -14.42 -6.71
CA LYS A 104 -3.18 -14.28 -5.39
C LYS A 104 -2.52 -15.00 -4.22
N LYS A 105 -1.76 -16.06 -4.48
CA LYS A 105 -1.01 -16.83 -3.47
C LYS A 105 0.15 -16.01 -2.88
N ASN A 106 0.75 -15.13 -3.68
CA ASN A 106 1.85 -14.26 -3.28
C ASN A 106 1.38 -12.91 -2.75
N ILE A 107 0.07 -12.67 -2.68
CA ILE A 107 -0.51 -11.43 -2.16
C ILE A 107 -1.15 -11.73 -0.82
N ILE A 108 -0.73 -10.99 0.20
CA ILE A 108 -1.31 -11.01 1.55
C ILE A 108 -1.91 -9.64 1.82
N ILE A 109 -3.13 -9.64 2.34
CA ILE A 109 -3.82 -8.42 2.79
C ILE A 109 -3.88 -8.48 4.31
N ILE A 110 -3.49 -7.38 4.95
CA ILE A 110 -3.42 -7.25 6.39
C ILE A 110 -4.29 -6.07 6.80
N LYS A 111 -5.26 -6.34 7.68
CA LYS A 111 -6.01 -5.31 8.39
C LYS A 111 -5.20 -4.87 9.61
N ASP A 112 -4.46 -3.78 9.51
CA ASP A 112 -3.68 -3.25 10.64
C ASP A 112 -3.40 -1.74 10.51
N ASP A 113 -3.01 -1.13 11.61
CA ASP A 113 -2.53 0.23 11.71
C ASP A 113 -1.06 0.30 11.28
N ILE A 114 -0.76 0.99 10.17
CA ILE A 114 0.60 1.14 9.65
C ILE A 114 1.57 1.82 10.63
N PHE A 115 1.06 2.58 11.60
CA PHE A 115 1.87 3.21 12.63
C PHE A 115 2.34 2.23 13.71
N LYS A 116 1.73 1.04 13.80
CA LYS A 116 1.92 0.09 14.90
C LYS A 116 2.23 -1.33 14.45
N ILE A 117 1.94 -1.67 13.19
CA ILE A 117 2.07 -3.01 12.62
C ILE A 117 3.39 -3.70 13.03
N ASN A 118 3.28 -5.00 13.27
CA ASN A 118 4.42 -5.89 13.44
C ASN A 118 4.67 -6.67 12.15
N PHE A 119 5.81 -6.40 11.51
CA PHE A 119 6.17 -6.95 10.20
C PHE A 119 6.66 -8.40 10.26
N MET A 120 7.16 -8.85 11.41
CA MET A 120 7.95 -10.10 11.51
C MET A 120 7.20 -11.36 11.05
N ASN A 121 5.88 -11.38 11.22
CA ASN A 121 5.05 -12.53 10.82
C ASN A 121 4.81 -12.63 9.31
N PHE A 122 5.23 -11.62 8.53
CA PHE A 122 4.90 -11.48 7.11
C PHE A 122 6.14 -11.42 6.22
N ILE A 123 7.33 -11.43 6.81
CA ILE A 123 8.62 -11.40 6.10
C ILE A 123 9.09 -12.83 5.89
N ASP A 124 8.94 -13.32 4.66
CA ASP A 124 9.51 -14.62 4.25
C ASP A 124 10.98 -14.46 3.85
N PHE A 125 11.31 -13.32 3.23
CA PHE A 125 12.64 -13.02 2.72
C PHE A 125 13.22 -11.81 3.45
N LYS A 126 14.01 -12.07 4.49
CA LYS A 126 14.58 -11.03 5.36
C LYS A 126 15.61 -10.15 4.65
N ASP A 127 16.31 -10.68 3.66
CA ASP A 127 17.42 -9.99 3.00
C ASP A 127 16.96 -8.92 1.99
N PHE A 128 15.73 -9.05 1.48
CA PHE A 128 15.22 -8.18 0.41
C PHE A 128 13.82 -7.68 0.72
N ILE A 129 13.76 -6.64 1.54
CA ILE A 129 12.53 -5.95 1.89
C ILE A 129 12.48 -4.60 1.16
N THR A 130 11.34 -4.30 0.54
CA THR A 130 11.05 -3.01 -0.05
C THR A 130 9.73 -2.49 0.48
N ILE A 131 9.71 -1.25 0.95
CA ILE A 131 8.52 -0.59 1.46
C ILE A 131 8.10 0.48 0.47
N TYR A 132 6.86 0.41 -0.02
CA TYR A 132 6.22 1.45 -0.79
C TYR A 132 5.38 2.34 0.11
N LEU A 133 5.47 3.65 -0.09
CA LEU A 133 4.72 4.65 0.66
C LEU A 133 4.13 5.71 -0.27
N TYR A 134 2.84 5.97 -0.09
CA TYR A 134 2.20 7.21 -0.54
C TYR A 134 1.34 7.78 0.58
N ILE A 135 2.00 8.38 1.56
CA ILE A 135 1.35 8.93 2.75
C ILE A 135 1.84 10.34 3.02
N SER A 136 1.01 11.12 3.72
CA SER A 136 1.27 12.53 3.99
C SER A 136 2.62 12.78 4.68
N PRO A 137 3.33 13.88 4.38
CA PRO A 137 4.62 14.22 5.01
C PRO A 137 4.59 14.26 6.54
N TRP A 138 3.44 14.57 7.14
CA TRP A 138 3.26 14.61 8.60
C TRP A 138 3.36 13.23 9.26
N PHE A 139 3.10 12.17 8.50
CA PHE A 139 3.00 10.80 8.99
C PHE A 139 4.13 9.90 8.50
N ILE A 140 4.78 10.26 7.39
CA ILE A 140 5.78 9.41 6.74
C ILE A 140 6.97 9.09 7.65
N GLU A 141 7.47 10.08 8.41
CA GLU A 141 8.60 9.87 9.31
C GLU A 141 8.25 8.90 10.44
N LYS A 142 7.05 9.01 11.00
CA LYS A 142 6.57 8.10 12.05
C LYS A 142 6.47 6.66 11.57
N VAL A 143 6.01 6.45 10.34
CA VAL A 143 5.96 5.11 9.73
C VAL A 143 7.38 4.57 9.51
N ILE A 144 8.29 5.41 9.01
CA ILE A 144 9.69 5.01 8.79
C ILE A 144 10.41 4.69 10.09
N GLU A 145 10.19 5.47 11.15
CA GLU A 145 10.71 5.17 12.49
C GLU A 145 10.21 3.81 12.99
N ASN A 146 8.91 3.54 12.87
CA ASN A 146 8.33 2.24 13.22
C ASN A 146 8.94 1.08 12.40
N CYS A 147 9.27 1.32 11.12
CA CYS A 147 9.97 0.34 10.29
C CYS A 147 11.40 0.11 10.76
N LYS A 148 12.18 1.17 11.02
CA LYS A 148 13.58 1.08 11.50
C LYS A 148 13.70 0.33 12.84
N LEU A 149 12.72 0.49 13.73
CA LEU A 149 12.70 -0.23 15.01
C LEU A 149 12.48 -1.74 14.85
N LYS A 150 11.89 -2.17 13.73
CA LYS A 150 11.43 -3.56 13.53
C LYS A 150 12.11 -4.28 12.37
N ILE A 151 12.77 -3.57 11.46
CA ILE A 151 13.38 -4.13 10.26
C ILE A 151 14.79 -3.56 10.16
N GLU A 152 15.78 -4.44 10.19
CA GLU A 152 17.19 -4.06 10.19
C GLU A 152 17.60 -3.42 8.86
N ASN A 153 17.24 -4.05 7.74
CA ASN A 153 17.61 -3.61 6.39
C ASN A 153 16.39 -3.63 5.46
N PHE A 154 16.06 -2.48 4.87
CA PHE A 154 15.00 -2.35 3.88
C PHE A 154 15.26 -1.18 2.93
N ASN A 155 14.73 -1.28 1.72
CA ASN A 155 14.68 -0.18 0.75
C ASN A 155 13.33 0.52 0.85
N VAL A 156 13.27 1.80 0.48
CA VAL A 156 12.01 2.55 0.46
C VAL A 156 11.78 3.18 -0.89
N VAL A 157 10.56 3.01 -1.41
CA VAL A 157 10.04 3.75 -2.56
C VAL A 157 8.92 4.66 -2.07
N SER A 158 9.18 5.96 -1.98
CA SER A 158 8.19 6.95 -1.57
C SER A 158 7.67 7.72 -2.78
N TYR A 159 6.35 7.85 -2.89
CA TYR A 159 5.68 8.57 -3.97
C TYR A 159 5.22 9.95 -3.50
N MET A 160 5.47 10.97 -4.34
CA MET A 160 5.14 12.38 -4.15
C MET A 160 5.88 13.11 -3.02
N TYR A 161 6.19 12.43 -1.91
CA TYR A 161 6.75 13.05 -0.71
C TYR A 161 8.12 12.47 -0.34
N PRO A 162 9.15 13.30 -0.10
CA PRO A 162 10.45 12.83 0.36
C PRO A 162 10.42 12.43 1.85
N ILE A 163 11.35 11.56 2.24
CA ILE A 163 11.62 11.16 3.63
C ILE A 163 12.89 11.89 4.08
N LYS A 164 12.73 12.88 4.95
CA LYS A 164 13.82 13.75 5.42
C LYS A 164 14.88 12.94 6.15
N SER A 165 14.47 11.97 6.98
CA SER A 165 15.41 11.13 7.74
C SER A 165 16.24 10.16 6.88
N LEU A 166 15.98 10.06 5.56
CA LEU A 166 16.72 9.21 4.61
C LEU A 166 17.34 10.00 3.45
N GLN A 167 17.25 11.33 3.46
CA GLN A 167 17.56 12.19 2.30
C GLN A 167 18.96 11.99 1.70
N SER A 168 19.96 11.60 2.50
CA SER A 168 21.34 11.41 2.03
C SER A 168 21.53 10.24 1.04
N LYS A 169 20.57 9.30 0.95
CA LYS A 169 20.67 8.10 0.09
C LYS A 169 19.72 8.13 -1.10
N GLN A 170 19.09 9.27 -1.37
CA GLN A 170 17.96 9.32 -2.29
C GLN A 170 18.38 9.28 -3.78
N LYS A 171 17.69 8.46 -4.56
CA LYS A 171 17.59 8.57 -6.01
C LYS A 171 16.19 9.08 -6.38
N ILE A 172 16.10 9.90 -7.42
CA ILE A 172 14.85 10.54 -7.82
C ILE A 172 14.48 10.10 -9.24
N ILE A 173 13.21 9.75 -9.44
CA ILE A 173 12.61 9.53 -10.76
C ILE A 173 11.50 10.57 -10.94
N ASN A 174 11.58 11.35 -12.02
CA ASN A 174 10.57 12.35 -12.38
C ASN A 174 9.46 11.71 -13.20
N GLY A 175 8.26 11.61 -12.62
CA GLY A 175 7.02 11.29 -13.31
C GLY A 175 6.07 12.49 -13.32
N LYS A 176 4.77 12.24 -13.43
CA LYS A 176 3.73 13.24 -13.11
C LYS A 176 3.86 13.71 -11.66
N ASN A 177 4.15 12.79 -10.74
CA ASN A 177 4.66 13.08 -9.41
C ASN A 177 6.05 12.47 -9.25
N ILE A 178 6.82 13.02 -8.30
CA ILE A 178 8.18 12.58 -8.02
C ILE A 178 8.15 11.24 -7.28
N ILE A 179 9.05 10.32 -7.66
CA ILE A 179 9.28 9.06 -6.95
C ILE A 179 10.69 9.12 -6.34
N TYR A 180 10.77 8.90 -5.03
CA TYR A 180 12.01 8.86 -4.26
C TYR A 180 12.35 7.41 -3.92
N ILE A 181 13.61 7.04 -4.09
CA ILE A 181 14.13 5.71 -3.78
C ILE A 181 15.26 5.87 -2.76
N TYR A 182 15.17 5.16 -1.64
CA TYR A 182 16.12 5.18 -0.53
C TYR A 182 16.68 3.79 -0.25
#